data_AF-A0A7Y9G9Y7-F1
#
_entry.id   AF-A0A7Y9G9Y7-F1
#
_cell.length_a   1.000
_cell.length_b   1.000
_cell.length_c   1.000
_cell.angle_alpha   90.00
_cell.angle_beta   90.00
_cell.angle_gamma   90.00
#
_symmetry.space_group_name_H-M   'P 1'
#
loop_
_entity.id
_entity.type
_entity.pdbx_description
1 polymer ?
#
loop_
_entity_poly.entity_id
_entity_poly.type
_entity_poly.pdbx_seq_one_letter_code
_entity_poly.pdbx_strand_id
1 'polypeptide(L)'
;MSGLTIPEPQFPGDDGSADPRLCEALAGYASGRVGVHTVLRRLQGARLLVPIVAVLTEEEPAAPGELRREKSSDMALPTLIGDDGRRGVLGFTCTETMKAWRADARPVAVRAGDACRAALDEGADALVVDVAGPVPFAVDGLRLHLLADGRAVPPPHEDPDILAAVEAAFGSDPSVSGVRVVEGTSAEIAVRFAVVPGHDERGTVQRVSDRLAELLRGRIVGGIELNVLRR
;
A
#
# COMPACT_ATOMS: atom_id res chain seq x y z
N MET A 1 -23.09 34.76 -23.97
CA MET A 1 -23.66 33.39 -23.92
C MET A 1 -22.62 32.50 -23.27
N SER A 2 -22.76 32.19 -21.98
CA SER A 2 -21.83 31.31 -21.27
C SER A 2 -22.25 29.87 -21.58
N GLY A 3 -21.44 29.17 -22.38
CA GLY A 3 -21.70 27.76 -22.71
C GLY A 3 -21.49 26.89 -21.49
N LEU A 4 -22.49 26.07 -21.14
CA LEU A 4 -22.35 24.99 -20.18
C LEU A 4 -21.24 24.05 -20.68
N THR A 5 -20.07 24.12 -20.05
CA THR A 5 -18.98 23.19 -20.32
C THR A 5 -19.25 21.94 -19.50
N ILE A 6 -19.59 20.83 -20.15
CA ILE A 6 -19.73 19.53 -19.50
C ILE A 6 -18.32 19.07 -19.13
N PRO A 7 -18.00 18.79 -17.86
CA PRO A 7 -16.69 18.26 -17.48
C PRO A 7 -16.41 16.96 -18.24
N GLU A 8 -15.22 16.84 -18.82
CA GLU A 8 -14.80 15.58 -19.43
C GLU A 8 -14.58 14.53 -18.33
N PRO A 9 -15.00 13.26 -18.56
CA PRO A 9 -14.74 12.19 -17.60
C PRO A 9 -13.24 11.97 -17.43
N GLN A 10 -12.78 11.79 -16.19
CA GLN A 10 -11.37 11.60 -15.86
C GLN A 10 -10.76 10.36 -16.56
N PHE A 11 -11.59 9.35 -16.88
CA PHE A 11 -11.21 8.14 -17.59
C PHE A 11 -12.17 7.84 -18.75
N PRO A 12 -11.93 8.42 -19.94
CA PRO A 12 -12.74 8.12 -21.12
C PRO A 12 -12.60 6.66 -21.53
N GLY A 13 -13.71 5.93 -21.66
CA GLY A 13 -13.72 4.53 -22.08
C GLY A 13 -13.32 3.52 -21.00
N ASP A 14 -13.31 3.92 -19.72
CA ASP A 14 -13.18 2.98 -18.61
C ASP A 14 -14.33 1.96 -18.63
N ASP A 15 -14.00 0.70 -18.86
CA ASP A 15 -14.92 -0.42 -18.88
C ASP A 15 -15.02 -1.11 -17.51
N GLY A 16 -14.34 -0.57 -16.50
CA GLY A 16 -14.31 -1.09 -15.14
C GLY A 16 -13.44 -2.34 -14.97
N SER A 17 -12.69 -2.76 -15.99
CA SER A 17 -11.70 -3.84 -15.89
C SER A 17 -10.42 -3.38 -15.18
N ALA A 18 -9.71 -4.33 -14.56
CA ALA A 18 -8.44 -4.05 -13.89
C ALA A 18 -7.29 -3.91 -14.90
N ASP A 19 -6.29 -3.07 -14.56
CA ASP A 19 -5.04 -3.01 -15.32
C ASP A 19 -4.33 -4.38 -15.26
N PRO A 20 -4.11 -5.06 -16.40
CA PRO A 20 -3.46 -6.38 -16.43
C PRO A 20 -2.08 -6.39 -15.76
N ARG A 21 -1.33 -5.29 -15.84
CA ARG A 21 0.00 -5.17 -15.22
C ARG A 21 -0.08 -5.06 -13.70
N LEU A 22 -1.14 -4.45 -13.18
CA LEU A 22 -1.40 -4.41 -11.74
C LEU A 22 -1.87 -5.79 -11.25
N CYS A 23 -2.75 -6.47 -11.98
CA CYS A 23 -3.16 -7.83 -11.68
C CYS A 23 -1.97 -8.80 -11.63
N GLU A 24 -1.07 -8.72 -12.61
CA GLU A 24 0.15 -9.54 -12.64
C GLU A 24 1.04 -9.27 -11.42
N ALA A 25 1.24 -8.01 -11.06
CA ALA A 25 2.05 -7.63 -9.91
C ALA A 25 1.43 -8.11 -8.59
N LEU A 26 0.11 -7.97 -8.41
CA LEU A 26 -0.62 -8.46 -7.24
C LEU A 26 -0.56 -9.99 -7.13
N ALA A 27 -0.77 -10.71 -8.23
CA ALA A 27 -0.62 -12.17 -8.25
C ALA A 27 0.82 -12.61 -7.97
N GLY A 28 1.81 -11.88 -8.51
CA GLY A 28 3.22 -12.05 -8.20
C GLY A 28 3.49 -11.90 -6.71
N TYR A 29 2.96 -10.84 -6.10
CA TYR A 29 3.10 -10.55 -4.68
C TYR A 29 2.47 -11.64 -3.80
N ALA A 30 1.23 -12.03 -4.09
CA ALA A 30 0.53 -13.08 -3.35
C ALA A 30 1.26 -14.44 -3.40
N SER A 31 1.90 -14.74 -4.53
CA SER A 31 2.71 -15.96 -4.70
C SER A 31 4.15 -15.85 -4.19
N GLY A 32 4.56 -14.69 -3.65
CA GLY A 32 5.93 -14.44 -3.18
C GLY A 32 6.97 -14.40 -4.31
N ARG A 33 6.56 -14.12 -5.56
CA ARG A 33 7.47 -13.97 -6.72
C ARG A 33 7.99 -12.56 -6.90
N VAL A 34 7.29 -11.55 -6.39
CA VAL A 34 7.74 -10.14 -6.39
C VAL A 34 7.48 -9.49 -5.04
N GLY A 35 8.31 -8.51 -4.67
CA GLY A 35 8.13 -7.72 -3.45
C GLY A 35 7.08 -6.61 -3.60
N VAL A 36 6.75 -6.00 -2.45
CA VAL A 36 5.76 -4.92 -2.31
C VAL A 36 6.03 -3.74 -3.25
N HIS A 37 7.30 -3.36 -3.48
CA HIS A 37 7.69 -2.25 -4.35
C HIS A 37 7.27 -2.45 -5.81
N THR A 38 7.16 -3.70 -6.27
CA THR A 38 6.66 -3.98 -7.63
C THR A 38 5.18 -3.66 -7.76
N VAL A 39 4.37 -3.99 -6.75
CA VAL A 39 2.94 -3.62 -6.71
C VAL A 39 2.78 -2.11 -6.64
N LEU A 40 3.50 -1.44 -5.74
CA LEU A 40 3.40 0.01 -5.54
C LEU A 40 3.73 0.80 -6.82
N ARG A 41 4.76 0.39 -7.57
CA ARG A 41 5.11 1.02 -8.86
C ARG A 41 4.00 0.88 -9.91
N ARG A 42 3.27 -0.25 -9.92
CA ARG A 42 2.12 -0.44 -10.82
C ARG A 42 0.93 0.36 -10.33
N LEU A 43 0.69 0.39 -9.03
CA LEU A 43 -0.41 1.09 -8.41
C LEU A 43 -0.34 2.61 -8.65
N GLN A 44 0.84 3.23 -8.60
CA GLN A 44 1.02 4.68 -8.75
C GLN A 44 0.38 5.26 -10.04
N GLY A 45 0.37 4.50 -11.14
CA GLY A 45 -0.23 4.90 -12.41
C GLY A 45 -1.63 4.34 -12.66
N ALA A 46 -2.15 3.51 -11.75
CA ALA A 46 -3.38 2.77 -11.96
C ALA A 46 -4.63 3.61 -11.68
N ARG A 47 -5.70 3.25 -12.39
CA ARG A 47 -7.07 3.61 -12.03
C ARG A 47 -7.55 2.65 -10.93
N LEU A 48 -8.15 3.19 -9.88
CA LEU A 48 -8.89 2.43 -8.88
C LEU A 48 -10.38 2.82 -8.91
N LEU A 49 -11.22 1.92 -8.41
CA LEU A 49 -12.63 2.19 -8.14
C LEU A 49 -12.79 2.35 -6.64
N VAL A 50 -13.16 3.55 -6.21
CA VAL A 50 -13.56 3.80 -4.84
C VAL A 50 -15.07 3.54 -4.73
N PRO A 51 -15.53 2.67 -3.83
CA PRO A 51 -16.95 2.38 -3.70
C PRO A 51 -17.66 3.53 -3.01
N ILE A 52 -18.83 3.92 -3.51
CA ILE A 52 -19.75 4.79 -2.77
C ILE A 52 -21.04 4.01 -2.50
N VAL A 53 -21.51 4.08 -1.26
CA VAL A 53 -22.73 3.40 -0.80
C VAL A 53 -23.70 4.42 -0.23
N ALA A 54 -24.99 4.19 -0.43
CA ALA A 54 -26.00 4.95 0.27
C ALA A 54 -26.05 4.47 1.73
N VAL A 55 -25.95 5.40 2.67
CA VAL A 55 -26.16 5.15 4.09
C VAL A 55 -27.47 5.84 4.48
N LEU A 56 -28.31 5.08 5.18
CA LEU A 56 -29.51 5.60 5.82
C LEU A 56 -29.06 6.26 7.13
N THR A 57 -29.20 7.57 7.24
CA THR A 57 -29.02 8.25 8.52
C THR A 57 -30.22 7.95 9.42
N GLU A 58 -29.97 7.60 10.68
CA GLU A 58 -31.04 7.36 11.67
C GLU A 58 -31.79 8.67 11.97
N GLU A 59 -33.11 8.56 12.10
CA GLU A 59 -34.02 9.68 12.39
C GLU A 59 -33.71 10.29 13.77
N GLU A 60 -33.57 11.61 13.87
CA GLU A 60 -33.88 12.28 15.15
C GLU A 60 -35.39 12.15 15.39
N PRO A 61 -35.85 11.67 16.56
CA PRO A 61 -37.27 11.55 16.83
C PRO A 61 -37.93 12.93 16.76
N ALA A 62 -38.79 13.12 15.76
CA ALA A 62 -39.57 14.35 15.59
C ALA A 62 -40.45 14.58 16.84
N ALA A 63 -40.47 15.83 17.32
CA ALA A 63 -41.37 16.22 18.41
C ALA A 63 -42.85 16.03 17.98
N PRO A 64 -43.78 15.76 18.92
CA PRO A 64 -45.18 15.55 18.58
C PRO A 64 -45.78 16.78 17.87
N GLY A 65 -46.06 16.67 16.57
CA GLY A 65 -46.67 17.73 15.77
C GLY A 65 -45.89 18.14 14.52
N GLU A 66 -44.66 17.67 14.34
CA GLU A 66 -43.87 17.96 13.14
C GLU A 66 -43.99 16.86 12.08
N LEU A 67 -44.11 17.26 10.81
CA LEU A 67 -44.08 16.35 9.66
C LEU A 67 -42.75 15.58 9.68
N ARG A 68 -42.83 14.25 9.62
CA ARG A 68 -41.65 13.37 9.44
C ARG A 68 -40.79 13.93 8.30
N ARG A 69 -39.58 14.38 8.63
CA ARG A 69 -38.63 14.94 7.67
C ARG A 69 -38.25 13.84 6.67
N GLU A 70 -38.30 14.17 5.38
CA GLU A 70 -38.04 13.22 4.30
C GLU A 70 -36.69 12.51 4.45
N LYS A 71 -36.67 11.24 4.09
CA LYS A 71 -35.55 10.30 4.10
C LYS A 71 -34.38 10.82 3.25
N SER A 72 -33.44 11.56 3.83
CA SER A 72 -32.20 11.95 3.16
C SER A 72 -31.27 10.72 3.08
N SER A 73 -30.76 10.42 1.90
CA SER A 73 -29.75 9.37 1.71
C SER A 73 -28.39 10.05 1.57
N ASP A 74 -27.51 9.84 2.54
CA ASP A 74 -26.15 10.36 2.46
C ASP A 74 -25.26 9.34 1.73
N MET A 75 -24.41 9.83 0.84
CA MET A 75 -23.45 9.01 0.10
C MET A 75 -22.17 8.95 0.91
N ALA A 76 -21.78 7.75 1.34
CA ALA A 76 -20.61 7.56 2.19
C ALA A 76 -19.50 6.79 1.47
N LEU A 77 -18.26 7.16 1.82
CA LEU A 77 -17.05 6.41 1.49
C LEU A 77 -16.84 5.33 2.57
N PRO A 78 -17.03 4.04 2.25
CA PRO A 78 -16.87 2.95 3.20
C PRO A 78 -15.46 2.88 3.75
N THR A 79 -15.36 2.72 5.08
CA THR A 79 -14.13 2.45 5.80
C THR A 79 -14.26 1.12 6.54
N LEU A 80 -13.22 0.29 6.51
CA LEU A 80 -13.08 -0.91 7.34
C LEU A 80 -12.29 -0.59 8.60
N ILE A 81 -12.53 -1.36 9.66
CA ILE A 81 -11.70 -1.37 10.86
C ILE A 81 -11.03 -2.74 10.92
N GLY A 82 -9.70 -2.77 10.88
CA GLY A 82 -8.91 -3.98 11.05
C GLY A 82 -8.96 -4.49 12.49
N ASP A 83 -8.54 -5.74 12.71
CA ASP A 83 -8.47 -6.33 14.05
C ASP A 83 -7.50 -5.58 14.99
N ASP A 84 -6.56 -4.84 14.40
CA ASP A 84 -5.62 -3.95 15.09
C ASP A 84 -6.22 -2.56 15.39
N GLY A 85 -7.49 -2.33 15.07
CA GLY A 85 -8.21 -1.08 15.24
C GLY A 85 -7.91 -0.01 14.18
N ARG A 86 -6.98 -0.28 13.24
CA ARG A 86 -6.66 0.67 12.18
C ARG A 86 -7.80 0.76 11.17
N ARG A 87 -8.01 1.98 10.65
CA ARG A 87 -9.05 2.31 9.68
C ARG A 87 -8.51 2.20 8.26
N GLY A 88 -9.27 1.60 7.35
CA GLY A 88 -8.89 1.43 5.95
C GLY A 88 -10.00 1.88 5.00
N VAL A 89 -9.72 2.87 4.16
CA VAL A 89 -10.61 3.22 3.03
C VAL A 89 -10.47 2.16 1.94
N LEU A 90 -11.58 1.81 1.30
CA LEU A 90 -11.60 0.77 0.28
C LEU A 90 -11.30 1.31 -1.12
N GLY A 91 -10.48 0.57 -1.86
CA GLY A 91 -10.31 0.72 -3.31
C GLY A 91 -10.39 -0.64 -4.00
N PHE A 92 -10.78 -0.64 -5.27
CA PHE A 92 -10.89 -1.87 -6.06
C PHE A 92 -10.21 -1.71 -7.40
N THR A 93 -9.55 -2.77 -7.88
CA THR A 93 -8.93 -2.75 -9.20
C THR A 93 -9.96 -2.90 -10.31
N CYS A 94 -11.09 -3.59 -10.08
CA CYS A 94 -12.18 -3.72 -11.05
C CYS A 94 -13.57 -3.74 -10.41
N THR A 95 -14.59 -3.66 -11.26
CA THR A 95 -16.00 -3.67 -10.82
C THR A 95 -16.41 -5.04 -10.28
N GLU A 96 -15.86 -6.13 -10.80
CA GLU A 96 -16.15 -7.48 -10.32
C GLU A 96 -15.77 -7.66 -8.85
N THR A 97 -14.54 -7.31 -8.47
CA THR A 97 -14.06 -7.42 -7.07
C THR A 97 -14.84 -6.48 -6.13
N MET A 98 -15.18 -5.27 -6.59
CA MET A 98 -16.03 -4.34 -5.84
C MET A 98 -17.45 -4.90 -5.62
N LYS A 99 -18.05 -5.50 -6.64
CA LYS A 99 -19.40 -6.07 -6.55
C LYS A 99 -19.44 -7.36 -5.75
N ALA A 100 -18.36 -8.14 -5.76
CA ALA A 100 -18.18 -9.29 -4.88
C ALA A 100 -18.12 -8.85 -3.40
N TRP A 101 -17.48 -7.71 -3.10
CA TRP A 101 -17.52 -7.11 -1.77
C TRP A 101 -18.94 -6.64 -1.40
N ARG A 102 -19.58 -5.85 -2.28
CA ARG A 102 -20.91 -5.30 -2.01
C ARG A 102 -21.68 -4.98 -3.31
N ALA A 103 -22.80 -5.66 -3.51
CA ALA A 103 -23.57 -5.60 -4.75
C ALA A 103 -24.16 -4.21 -5.08
N ASP A 104 -24.55 -3.42 -4.08
CA ASP A 104 -25.11 -2.07 -4.24
C ASP A 104 -24.05 -0.96 -4.32
N ALA A 105 -22.76 -1.26 -4.17
CA ALA A 105 -21.68 -0.27 -4.26
C ALA A 105 -21.61 0.36 -5.66
N ARG A 106 -21.50 1.68 -5.73
CA ARG A 106 -21.38 2.42 -6.99
C ARG A 106 -19.92 2.80 -7.21
N PRO A 107 -19.34 2.51 -8.39
CA PRO A 107 -17.92 2.79 -8.63
C PRO A 107 -17.70 4.27 -8.89
N VAL A 108 -16.69 4.84 -8.24
CA VAL A 108 -16.09 6.12 -8.62
C VAL A 108 -14.66 5.85 -9.05
N ALA A 109 -14.40 6.02 -10.35
CA ALA A 109 -13.07 5.83 -10.93
C ALA A 109 -12.17 7.02 -10.57
N VAL A 110 -11.03 6.73 -9.95
CA VAL A 110 -10.04 7.74 -9.52
C VAL A 110 -8.63 7.25 -9.80
N ARG A 111 -7.65 8.16 -9.84
CA ARG A 111 -6.23 7.75 -9.82
C ARG A 111 -5.91 7.17 -8.45
N ALA A 112 -4.98 6.21 -8.39
CA ALA A 112 -4.58 5.63 -7.10
C ALA A 112 -4.11 6.69 -6.08
N GLY A 113 -3.42 7.75 -6.54
CA GLY A 113 -3.03 8.87 -5.67
C GLY A 113 -4.23 9.62 -5.09
N ASP A 114 -5.30 9.81 -5.87
CA ASP A 114 -6.54 10.44 -5.39
C ASP A 114 -7.25 9.54 -4.36
N ALA A 115 -7.23 8.21 -4.55
CA ALA A 115 -7.73 7.27 -3.56
C ALA A 115 -6.91 7.29 -2.26
N CYS A 116 -5.58 7.37 -2.36
CA CYS A 116 -4.71 7.55 -1.20
C CYS A 116 -4.98 8.88 -0.47
N ARG A 117 -5.23 9.96 -1.23
CA ARG A 117 -5.62 11.25 -0.65
C ARG A 117 -6.94 11.14 0.11
N ALA A 118 -7.96 10.53 -0.49
CA ALA A 118 -9.25 10.30 0.15
C ALA A 118 -9.12 9.49 1.45
N ALA A 119 -8.24 8.48 1.49
CA ALA A 119 -7.96 7.75 2.71
C ALA A 119 -7.41 8.66 3.83
N LEU A 120 -6.48 9.56 3.51
CA LEU A 120 -5.93 10.52 4.47
C LEU A 120 -6.99 11.53 4.93
N ASP A 121 -7.82 12.04 4.01
CA ASP A 121 -8.86 13.03 4.31
C ASP A 121 -9.95 12.44 5.23
N GLU A 122 -10.25 11.15 5.09
CA GLU A 122 -11.14 10.40 5.99
C GLU A 122 -10.50 10.06 7.36
N GLY A 123 -9.23 10.41 7.55
CA GLY A 123 -8.43 10.04 8.73
C GLY A 123 -8.22 8.53 8.85
N ALA A 124 -8.14 7.82 7.73
CA ALA A 124 -7.83 6.40 7.69
C ALA A 124 -6.31 6.17 7.67
N ASP A 125 -5.89 5.02 8.19
CA ASP A 125 -4.49 4.60 8.27
C ASP A 125 -3.98 3.97 6.95
N ALA A 126 -4.91 3.51 6.11
CA ALA A 126 -4.59 2.77 4.90
C ALA A 126 -5.62 2.97 3.77
N LEU A 127 -5.15 2.79 2.54
CA LEU A 127 -5.98 2.39 1.40
C LEU A 127 -5.89 0.86 1.27
N VAL A 128 -7.03 0.18 1.36
CA VAL A 128 -7.15 -1.27 1.26
C VAL A 128 -7.74 -1.64 -0.11
N VAL A 129 -6.90 -2.23 -0.96
CA VAL A 129 -7.23 -2.62 -2.33
C VAL A 129 -7.75 -4.06 -2.37
N ASP A 130 -8.85 -4.28 -3.09
CA ASP A 130 -9.43 -5.60 -3.41
C ASP A 130 -9.65 -6.50 -2.18
N VAL A 131 -10.33 -5.98 -1.17
CA VAL A 131 -10.63 -6.74 0.07
C VAL A 131 -11.41 -8.04 -0.17
N ALA A 132 -12.19 -8.12 -1.25
CA ALA A 132 -12.92 -9.33 -1.66
C ALA A 132 -12.08 -10.26 -2.58
N GLY A 133 -10.80 -9.97 -2.75
CA GLY A 133 -9.89 -10.73 -3.59
C GLY A 133 -9.81 -10.23 -5.04
N PRO A 134 -9.01 -10.90 -5.89
CA PRO A 134 -8.30 -12.14 -5.59
C PRO A 134 -7.08 -11.96 -4.67
N VAL A 135 -6.54 -10.75 -4.57
CA VAL A 135 -5.39 -10.43 -3.72
C VAL A 135 -5.66 -9.14 -2.96
N PRO A 136 -5.96 -9.20 -1.65
CA PRO A 136 -6.05 -7.99 -0.85
C PRO A 136 -4.66 -7.37 -0.67
N PHE A 137 -4.57 -6.05 -0.81
CA PHE A 137 -3.32 -5.32 -0.69
C PHE A 137 -3.54 -3.98 0.03
N ALA A 138 -2.69 -3.65 1.00
CA ALA A 138 -2.79 -2.40 1.73
C ALA A 138 -1.65 -1.44 1.35
N VAL A 139 -1.99 -0.16 1.19
CA VAL A 139 -1.04 0.95 1.15
C VAL A 139 -1.21 1.74 2.44
N ASP A 140 -0.18 1.78 3.27
CA ASP A 140 -0.19 2.48 4.54
C ASP A 140 1.12 3.28 4.78
N GLY A 141 1.18 3.96 5.93
CA GLY A 141 2.38 4.64 6.41
C GLY A 141 2.93 5.67 5.41
N LEU A 142 4.25 5.68 5.23
CA LEU A 142 4.91 6.61 4.31
C LEU A 142 4.45 6.45 2.86
N ARG A 143 4.16 5.22 2.42
CA ARG A 143 3.77 4.92 1.03
C ARG A 143 2.42 5.53 0.69
N LEU A 144 1.48 5.51 1.65
CA LEU A 144 0.18 6.17 1.51
C LEU A 144 0.35 7.67 1.26
N HIS A 145 1.18 8.32 2.08
CA HIS A 145 1.47 9.75 1.95
C HIS A 145 2.16 10.10 0.63
N LEU A 146 3.19 9.33 0.25
CA LEU A 146 3.91 9.55 -1.01
C LEU A 146 2.98 9.42 -2.21
N LEU A 147 2.17 8.36 -2.27
CA LEU A 147 1.22 8.17 -3.37
C LEU A 147 0.14 9.25 -3.39
N ALA A 148 -0.37 9.66 -2.23
CA ALA A 148 -1.32 10.77 -2.13
C ALA A 148 -0.72 12.09 -2.65
N ASP A 149 0.56 12.33 -2.42
CA ASP A 149 1.31 13.51 -2.93
C ASP A 149 1.74 13.36 -4.40
N GLY A 150 1.40 12.25 -5.07
CA GLY A 150 1.85 11.95 -6.43
C GLY A 150 3.35 11.68 -6.54
N ARG A 151 4.03 11.46 -5.41
CA ARG A 151 5.47 11.18 -5.33
C ARG A 151 5.73 9.69 -5.55
N ALA A 152 6.85 9.39 -6.18
CA ALA A 152 7.28 8.00 -6.34
C ALA A 152 7.62 7.39 -4.98
N VAL A 153 7.26 6.12 -4.79
CA VAL A 153 7.77 5.30 -3.68
C VAL A 153 9.27 5.07 -3.92
N PRO A 154 10.14 5.31 -2.93
CA PRO A 154 11.58 5.10 -3.08
C PRO A 154 11.90 3.64 -3.43
N PRO A 155 13.01 3.38 -4.14
CA PRO A 155 13.50 2.02 -4.33
C PRO A 155 13.84 1.38 -2.98
N PRO A 156 13.89 0.04 -2.89
CA PRO A 156 14.10 -0.67 -1.62
C PRO A 156 15.32 -0.21 -0.81
N HIS A 157 16.42 0.15 -1.46
CA HIS A 157 17.65 0.60 -0.78
C HIS A 157 17.58 2.03 -0.22
N GLU A 158 16.53 2.79 -0.56
CA GLU A 158 16.24 4.14 -0.04
C GLU A 158 14.97 4.18 0.81
N ASP A 159 14.27 3.05 0.93
CA ASP A 159 13.01 2.96 1.67
C ASP A 159 13.26 2.96 3.19
N PRO A 160 12.75 3.96 3.94
CA PRO A 160 12.98 4.07 5.37
C PRO A 160 12.60 2.83 6.19
N ASP A 161 11.57 2.07 5.79
CA ASP A 161 11.17 0.87 6.52
C ASP A 161 12.17 -0.29 6.28
N ILE A 162 12.78 -0.32 5.11
CA ILE A 162 13.84 -1.28 4.78
C ILE A 162 15.12 -0.89 5.52
N LEU A 163 15.46 0.40 5.51
CA LEU A 163 16.62 0.93 6.23
C LEU A 163 16.51 0.66 7.74
N ALA A 164 15.34 0.91 8.34
CA ALA A 164 15.09 0.62 9.75
C ALA A 164 15.17 -0.88 10.08
N ALA A 165 14.69 -1.75 9.18
CA ALA A 165 14.80 -3.19 9.35
C ALA A 165 16.26 -3.68 9.27
N VAL A 166 17.06 -3.12 8.35
CA VAL A 166 18.51 -3.38 8.29
C VAL A 166 19.19 -2.86 9.55
N GLU A 167 18.87 -1.64 10.00
CA GLU A 167 19.41 -1.11 11.25
C GLU A 167 19.09 -2.00 12.44
N ALA A 168 17.86 -2.50 12.56
CA ALA A 168 17.48 -3.43 13.62
C ALA A 168 18.24 -4.77 13.55
N ALA A 169 18.47 -5.30 12.33
CA ALA A 169 19.20 -6.54 12.13
C ALA A 169 20.68 -6.45 12.58
N PHE A 170 21.33 -5.33 12.29
CA PHE A 170 22.76 -5.11 12.55
C PHE A 170 23.05 -4.40 13.87
N GLY A 171 22.20 -3.46 14.29
CA GLY A 171 22.43 -2.56 15.42
C GLY A 171 22.56 -3.25 16.79
N SER A 172 22.16 -4.52 16.87
CA SER A 172 22.30 -5.36 18.05
C SER A 172 23.53 -6.28 18.03
N ASP A 173 24.35 -6.28 16.96
CA ASP A 173 25.55 -7.12 16.87
C ASP A 173 26.83 -6.26 17.03
N PRO A 174 27.63 -6.45 18.11
CA PRO A 174 28.85 -5.68 18.32
C PRO A 174 30.00 -6.07 17.36
N SER A 175 29.85 -7.17 16.62
CA SER A 175 30.87 -7.66 15.68
C SER A 175 30.82 -6.99 14.32
N VAL A 176 29.87 -6.09 14.06
CA VAL A 176 29.72 -5.39 12.78
C VAL A 176 29.99 -3.89 12.92
N SER A 177 30.48 -3.28 11.84
CA SER A 177 30.67 -1.83 11.75
C SER A 177 30.45 -1.33 10.33
N GLY A 178 30.18 -0.03 10.18
CA GLY A 178 30.12 0.62 8.86
C GLY A 178 28.99 0.13 7.95
N VAL A 179 27.84 -0.23 8.51
CA VAL A 179 26.69 -0.75 7.77
C VAL A 179 26.13 0.31 6.82
N ARG A 180 25.97 -0.06 5.54
CA ARG A 180 25.39 0.76 4.48
C ARG A 180 24.51 -0.09 3.58
N VAL A 181 23.30 0.38 3.31
CA VAL A 181 22.41 -0.21 2.30
C VAL A 181 22.66 0.52 0.98
N VAL A 182 22.78 -0.25 -0.10
CA VAL A 182 22.96 0.26 -1.46
C VAL A 182 22.13 -0.56 -2.44
N GLU A 183 22.01 -0.09 -3.67
CA GLU A 183 21.41 -0.88 -4.75
C GLU A 183 22.17 -2.19 -4.96
N GLY A 184 21.45 -3.31 -5.06
CA GLY A 184 22.02 -4.62 -5.34
C GLY A 184 22.38 -4.77 -6.82
N THR A 185 23.39 -5.58 -7.11
CA THR A 185 23.85 -5.81 -8.50
C THR A 185 23.16 -7.02 -9.17
N SER A 186 22.74 -7.97 -8.35
CA SER A 186 22.12 -9.26 -8.66
C SER A 186 20.95 -9.57 -7.71
N ALA A 187 20.67 -8.66 -6.77
CA ALA A 187 19.62 -8.73 -5.76
C ALA A 187 18.88 -7.40 -5.65
N GLU A 188 17.75 -7.34 -4.92
CA GLU A 188 16.98 -6.09 -4.75
C GLU A 188 17.76 -5.02 -3.97
N ILE A 189 18.55 -5.46 -2.99
CA ILE A 189 19.43 -4.59 -2.19
C ILE A 189 20.77 -5.28 -1.93
N ALA A 190 21.78 -4.48 -1.62
CA ALA A 190 23.03 -4.94 -1.03
C ALA A 190 23.30 -4.25 0.30
N VAL A 191 23.75 -5.01 1.29
CA VAL A 191 24.20 -4.49 2.58
C VAL A 191 25.71 -4.66 2.68
N ARG A 192 26.42 -3.54 2.76
CA ARG A 192 27.88 -3.47 2.92
C ARG A 192 28.20 -3.21 4.38
N PHE A 193 29.10 -3.99 4.95
CA PHE A 193 29.53 -3.85 6.34
C PHE A 193 30.92 -4.45 6.54
N ALA A 194 31.60 -4.09 7.63
CA ALA A 194 32.86 -4.69 8.04
C ALA A 194 32.66 -5.52 9.31
N VAL A 195 33.37 -6.64 9.42
CA VAL A 195 33.46 -7.41 10.67
C VAL A 195 34.58 -6.82 11.52
N VAL A 196 34.28 -6.55 12.79
CA VAL A 196 35.24 -6.02 13.76
C VAL A 196 36.34 -7.05 14.01
N PRO A 197 37.63 -6.66 13.99
CA PRO A 197 38.74 -7.60 14.22
C PRO A 197 38.56 -8.45 15.47
N GLY A 198 38.93 -9.73 15.39
CA GLY A 198 38.79 -10.69 16.49
C GLY A 198 37.43 -11.39 16.58
N HIS A 199 36.46 -11.02 15.75
CA HIS A 199 35.17 -11.73 15.65
C HIS A 199 35.16 -12.73 14.49
N ASP A 200 34.32 -13.77 14.63
CA ASP A 200 34.10 -14.78 13.59
C ASP A 200 33.25 -14.21 12.44
N GLU A 201 33.90 -13.93 11.29
CA GLU A 201 33.23 -13.45 10.08
C GLU A 201 32.08 -14.35 9.65
N ARG A 202 32.27 -15.69 9.65
CA ARG A 202 31.25 -16.62 9.15
C ARG A 202 30.03 -16.63 10.07
N GLY A 203 30.25 -16.75 11.39
CA GLY A 203 29.20 -16.69 12.38
C GLY A 203 28.46 -15.35 12.37
N THR A 204 29.18 -14.23 12.20
CA THR A 204 28.57 -12.90 12.08
C THR A 204 27.68 -12.78 10.86
N VAL A 205 28.17 -13.17 9.67
CA VAL A 205 27.39 -13.16 8.43
C VAL A 205 26.12 -13.99 8.57
N GLN A 206 26.21 -15.20 9.15
CA GLN A 206 25.04 -16.06 9.36
C GLN A 206 24.00 -15.39 10.25
N ARG A 207 24.40 -14.85 11.41
CA ARG A 207 23.47 -14.19 12.34
C ARG A 207 22.75 -13.01 11.72
N VAL A 208 23.47 -12.12 11.02
CA VAL A 208 22.82 -10.96 10.39
C VAL A 208 21.94 -11.39 9.22
N SER A 209 22.34 -12.42 8.46
CA SER A 209 21.52 -13.01 7.40
C SER A 209 20.19 -13.53 7.94
N ASP A 210 20.22 -14.29 9.03
CA ASP A 210 19.01 -14.86 9.63
C ASP A 210 18.05 -13.77 10.12
N ARG A 211 18.58 -12.73 10.80
CA ARG A 211 17.80 -11.58 11.25
C ARG A 211 17.20 -10.78 10.09
N LEU A 212 17.97 -10.55 9.03
CA LEU A 212 17.48 -9.88 7.83
C LEU A 212 16.35 -10.68 7.17
N ALA A 213 16.51 -12.00 7.05
CA ALA A 213 15.49 -12.87 6.46
C ALA A 213 14.17 -12.86 7.27
N GLU A 214 14.26 -12.69 8.58
CA GLU A 214 13.10 -12.50 9.44
C GLU A 214 12.46 -11.12 9.25
N LEU A 215 13.23 -10.04 9.41
CA LEU A 215 12.74 -8.66 9.44
C LEU A 215 12.28 -8.12 8.07
N LEU A 216 12.83 -8.66 6.97
CA LEU A 216 12.51 -8.24 5.61
C LEU A 216 11.60 -9.21 4.86
N ARG A 217 11.06 -10.23 5.54
CA ARG A 217 10.16 -11.22 4.96
C ARG A 217 8.97 -10.53 4.27
N GLY A 218 8.72 -10.89 3.00
CA GLY A 218 7.63 -10.35 2.18
C GLY A 218 7.84 -8.92 1.70
N ARG A 219 8.86 -8.21 2.19
CA ARG A 219 9.26 -6.88 1.73
C ARG A 219 10.29 -6.97 0.60
N ILE A 220 11.27 -7.87 0.75
CA ILE A 220 12.30 -8.19 -0.23
C ILE A 220 12.15 -9.65 -0.66
N VAL A 221 12.08 -9.90 -1.96
CA VAL A 221 11.87 -11.23 -2.56
C VAL A 221 13.03 -11.63 -3.47
N GLY A 222 13.59 -10.70 -4.23
CA GLY A 222 14.73 -10.91 -5.13
C GLY A 222 16.08 -11.02 -4.41
N GLY A 223 16.09 -11.33 -3.12
CA GLY A 223 17.30 -11.56 -2.33
C GLY A 223 17.99 -10.32 -1.80
N ILE A 224 19.02 -10.55 -0.98
CA ILE A 224 19.88 -9.54 -0.36
C ILE A 224 21.33 -9.96 -0.56
N GLU A 225 22.15 -9.07 -1.12
CA GLU A 225 23.59 -9.25 -1.18
C GLU A 225 24.24 -8.83 0.14
N LEU A 226 25.06 -9.69 0.73
CA LEU A 226 25.88 -9.37 1.90
C LEU A 226 27.34 -9.21 1.48
N ASN A 227 27.85 -7.98 1.60
CA ASN A 227 29.18 -7.62 1.15
C ASN A 227 30.05 -7.25 2.35
N VAL A 228 30.92 -8.19 2.76
CA VAL A 228 31.90 -7.96 3.82
C VAL A 228 33.08 -7.17 3.27
N LEU A 229 33.27 -5.96 3.78
CA LEU A 229 34.38 -5.08 3.43
C LEU A 229 35.62 -5.51 4.21
N ARG A 230 36.66 -5.94 3.50
CA ARG A 230 37.99 -6.15 4.09
C ARG A 230 38.74 -4.82 4.07
N ARG A 231 39.25 -4.41 5.22
CA ARG A 231 40.19 -3.29 5.35
C ARG A 231 41.61 -3.76 5.08
#